data_AF-A0A0R2TJR5-F1
#
_entry.id   AF-A0A0R2TJR5-F1
#
_cell.length_a   1.000
_cell.length_b   1.000
_cell.length_c   1.000
_cell.angle_alpha   90.00
_cell.angle_beta   90.00
_cell.angle_gamma   90.00
#
_symmetry.space_group_name_H-M   'P 1'
#
loop_
_entity.id
_entity.type
_entity.pdbx_description
1 polymer ?
#
loop_
_entity_poly.entity_id
_entity_poly.type
_entity_poly.pdbx_seq_one_letter_code
_entity_poly.pdbx_strand_id
1 'polypeptide(L)'
;LYPFQWNWDSCLTALALVYFDEDRAWTEIETLFDHQWDDGMVPHIIFHKEDDGYFPGPDVWGTGRSTPTSGITQPPVAGFAIARIFSRCKDQAKAEKRARALLHKVLAWHEWCYRCRDPKDTGLVAIIHPWETGRDNSVDWDEPFEKVPTDGVLPFVRRDTQHADPSHRPTQEQYLRYIWLVQTFKALDWDNEKLHDASPFQMVDPGFNAILLRSISEVAKLAEDLGEVEIAQKSRAQLEKGLAAMETLWNDDLGQFMCLDRITTQLSNSPSVAGLLAIFAPISVKFSQRIASRIEKIAQQTTYLVASHDPSEPEFDGKRYWRGPVWLIINYMICDGLINAGLQDLADKIEEHSLGLINSSGFAEYYDPITGEPCGGEHFTWTAAMVIEFLSSTKSAT
;
A
#
# COMPACT_ATOMS: atom_id res chain seq x y z
N LEU A 1 1.69 -15.72 -10.65
CA LEU A 1 2.73 -14.84 -10.10
C LEU A 1 2.75 -14.85 -8.57
N TYR A 2 1.60 -14.69 -7.90
CA TYR A 2 1.51 -14.55 -6.43
C TYR A 2 0.57 -15.63 -5.82
N PRO A 3 1.10 -16.79 -5.35
CA PRO A 3 0.28 -17.95 -4.96
C PRO A 3 -0.10 -18.05 -3.46
N PHE A 4 0.02 -16.94 -2.74
CA PHE A 4 -0.13 -16.78 -1.29
C PHE A 4 -1.09 -15.64 -0.94
N GLN A 5 -1.28 -15.41 0.36
CA GLN A 5 -2.06 -14.28 0.85
C GLN A 5 -1.14 -13.08 1.06
N TRP A 6 -1.44 -11.94 0.42
CA TRP A 6 -0.75 -10.66 0.65
C TRP A 6 -1.62 -9.73 1.48
N ASN A 7 -0.98 -8.97 2.36
CA ASN A 7 -1.65 -8.15 3.37
C ASN A 7 -2.65 -7.14 2.78
N TRP A 8 -2.16 -6.14 2.04
CA TRP A 8 -3.04 -5.08 1.53
C TRP A 8 -3.97 -5.59 0.41
N ASP A 9 -3.54 -6.60 -0.37
CA ASP A 9 -4.33 -7.29 -1.38
C ASP A 9 -5.58 -7.94 -0.74
N SER A 10 -5.39 -8.64 0.38
CA SER A 10 -6.47 -9.30 1.12
C SER A 10 -7.48 -8.30 1.67
N CYS A 11 -7.01 -7.22 2.30
CA CYS A 11 -7.89 -6.19 2.83
C CYS A 11 -8.71 -5.50 1.73
N LEU A 12 -8.10 -5.18 0.59
CA LEU A 12 -8.79 -4.50 -0.52
C LEU A 12 -9.67 -5.45 -1.35
N THR A 13 -9.30 -6.74 -1.42
CA THR A 13 -10.17 -7.79 -1.99
C THR A 13 -11.42 -8.01 -1.13
N ALA A 14 -11.29 -7.94 0.20
CA ALA A 14 -12.40 -8.10 1.12
C ALA A 14 -13.53 -7.07 0.91
N LEU A 15 -13.20 -5.86 0.43
CA LEU A 15 -14.17 -4.83 0.08
C LEU A 15 -15.16 -5.32 -0.97
N ALA A 16 -14.67 -6.00 -2.01
CA ALA A 16 -15.51 -6.54 -3.06
C ALA A 16 -16.26 -7.79 -2.61
N LEU A 17 -15.65 -8.63 -1.77
CA LEU A 17 -16.25 -9.87 -1.27
C LEU A 17 -17.55 -9.60 -0.50
N VAL A 18 -17.67 -8.48 0.20
CA VAL A 18 -18.85 -8.16 1.03
C VAL A 18 -20.15 -8.07 0.21
N TYR A 19 -20.05 -7.75 -1.08
CA TYR A 19 -21.22 -7.69 -1.97
C TYR A 19 -21.80 -9.07 -2.31
N PHE A 20 -21.03 -10.13 -2.14
CA PHE A 20 -21.43 -11.50 -2.48
C PHE A 20 -21.61 -12.35 -1.22
N ASP A 21 -20.69 -12.23 -0.28
CA ASP A 21 -20.62 -13.03 0.94
C ASP A 21 -19.95 -12.23 2.06
N GLU A 22 -20.78 -11.69 2.95
CA GLU A 22 -20.34 -10.94 4.14
C GLU A 22 -19.38 -11.76 4.99
N ASP A 23 -19.65 -13.06 5.15
CA ASP A 23 -18.81 -13.91 6.00
C ASP A 23 -17.42 -14.11 5.40
N ARG A 24 -17.38 -14.35 4.09
CA ARG A 24 -16.11 -14.52 3.36
C ARG A 24 -15.25 -13.26 3.37
N ALA A 25 -15.87 -12.08 3.29
CA ALA A 25 -15.16 -10.79 3.34
C ALA A 25 -14.42 -10.61 4.67
N TRP A 26 -15.13 -10.78 5.77
CA TRP A 26 -14.53 -10.71 7.09
C TRP A 26 -13.48 -11.81 7.31
N THR A 27 -13.74 -13.05 6.86
CA THR A 27 -12.80 -14.18 7.02
C THR A 27 -11.48 -13.90 6.31
N GLU A 28 -11.47 -13.16 5.20
CA GLU A 28 -10.23 -12.74 4.53
C GLU A 28 -9.32 -11.93 5.46
N ILE A 29 -9.89 -10.94 6.15
CA ILE A 29 -9.17 -10.08 7.08
C ILE A 29 -8.83 -10.83 8.37
N GLU A 30 -9.76 -11.61 8.92
CA GLU A 30 -9.49 -12.41 10.12
C GLU A 30 -8.34 -13.41 9.91
N THR A 31 -8.31 -14.07 8.74
CA THR A 31 -7.21 -14.98 8.39
C THR A 31 -5.87 -14.24 8.35
N LEU A 32 -5.82 -13.02 7.80
CA LEU A 32 -4.61 -12.19 7.84
C LEU A 32 -4.15 -11.92 9.28
N PHE A 33 -5.09 -11.56 10.14
CA PHE A 33 -4.87 -11.16 11.53
C PHE A 33 -4.67 -12.32 12.52
N ASP A 34 -4.97 -13.56 12.13
CA ASP A 34 -4.55 -14.78 12.83
C ASP A 34 -3.03 -14.98 12.75
N HIS A 35 -2.37 -14.32 11.80
CA HIS A 35 -0.92 -14.36 11.62
C HIS A 35 -0.21 -13.05 12.01
N GLN A 36 -0.91 -12.13 12.68
CA GLN A 36 -0.29 -11.00 13.34
C GLN A 36 0.78 -11.49 14.34
N TRP A 37 1.91 -10.79 14.39
CA TRP A 37 3.00 -11.09 15.30
C TRP A 37 2.68 -10.59 16.72
N ASP A 38 3.33 -11.18 17.72
CA ASP A 38 3.09 -10.85 19.12
C ASP A 38 3.44 -9.38 19.46
N ASP A 39 4.34 -8.78 18.68
CA ASP A 39 4.72 -7.36 18.80
C ASP A 39 3.76 -6.40 18.08
N GLY A 40 2.73 -6.91 17.39
CA GLY A 40 1.73 -6.14 16.66
C GLY A 40 1.93 -6.07 15.16
N MET A 41 3.07 -6.50 14.60
CA MET A 41 3.28 -6.47 13.14
C MET A 41 2.30 -7.39 12.40
N VAL A 42 1.68 -6.90 11.32
CA VAL A 42 1.00 -7.77 10.35
C VAL A 42 1.92 -7.98 9.15
N PRO A 43 2.38 -9.22 8.88
CA PRO A 43 3.36 -9.49 7.83
C PRO A 43 2.76 -9.27 6.44
N HIS A 44 3.61 -8.99 5.44
CA HIS A 44 3.13 -8.75 4.07
C HIS A 44 2.63 -10.01 3.35
N ILE A 45 3.06 -11.20 3.76
CA ILE A 45 2.77 -12.49 3.10
C ILE A 45 2.56 -13.55 4.17
N ILE A 46 1.54 -14.38 3.95
CA ILE A 46 1.33 -15.61 4.70
C ILE A 46 1.43 -16.80 3.75
N PHE A 47 2.36 -17.70 4.04
CA PHE A 47 2.65 -18.90 3.25
C PHE A 47 1.77 -20.07 3.72
N HIS A 48 0.47 -20.02 3.38
CA HIS A 48 -0.52 -21.05 3.74
C HIS A 48 -0.20 -22.47 3.22
N LYS A 49 0.63 -22.54 2.18
CA LYS A 49 1.10 -23.76 1.55
C LYS A 49 2.54 -23.55 1.09
N GLU A 50 3.23 -24.61 0.74
CA GLU A 50 4.51 -24.54 0.04
C GLU A 50 4.27 -24.27 -1.45
N ASP A 51 5.12 -23.45 -2.06
CA ASP A 51 5.14 -23.20 -3.52
C ASP A 51 6.55 -22.80 -3.97
N ASP A 52 7.27 -23.74 -4.60
CA ASP A 52 8.62 -23.52 -5.12
C ASP A 52 8.67 -22.53 -6.30
N GLY A 53 7.50 -22.15 -6.83
CA GLY A 53 7.33 -21.19 -7.91
C GLY A 53 7.45 -19.73 -7.47
N TYR A 54 7.57 -19.46 -6.17
CA TYR A 54 7.70 -18.11 -5.61
C TYR A 54 9.04 -17.91 -4.88
N PHE A 55 9.63 -16.73 -5.05
CA PHE A 55 10.86 -16.33 -4.36
C PHE A 55 10.79 -14.83 -4.00
N PRO A 56 11.19 -14.42 -2.79
CA PRO A 56 11.75 -15.24 -1.69
C PRO A 56 10.68 -16.02 -0.91
N GLY A 57 10.88 -17.35 -0.79
CA GLY A 57 10.00 -18.25 -0.06
C GLY A 57 10.29 -18.32 1.45
N PRO A 58 9.54 -19.15 2.20
CA PRO A 58 9.65 -19.29 3.66
C PRO A 58 11.07 -19.45 4.21
N ASP A 59 11.91 -20.26 3.57
CA ASP A 59 13.27 -20.55 4.06
C ASP A 59 14.21 -19.34 3.99
N VAL A 60 13.98 -18.46 3.01
CA VAL A 60 14.75 -17.23 2.84
C VAL A 60 14.41 -16.29 3.99
N TRP A 61 13.12 -16.07 4.24
CA TRP A 61 12.62 -15.28 5.37
C TRP A 61 13.05 -15.88 6.71
N GLY A 62 12.86 -17.18 6.91
CA GLY A 62 13.29 -17.90 8.11
C GLY A 62 12.77 -17.29 9.41
N THR A 63 11.49 -16.91 9.46
CA THR A 63 10.85 -16.25 10.61
C THR A 63 10.54 -17.22 11.77
N GLY A 64 10.65 -18.53 11.55
CA GLY A 64 10.42 -19.55 12.60
C GLY A 64 8.97 -19.70 13.06
N ARG A 65 8.01 -19.07 12.37
CA ARG A 65 6.57 -19.16 12.70
C ARG A 65 5.98 -20.51 12.28
N SER A 66 4.93 -20.94 13.00
CA SER A 66 4.23 -22.22 12.75
C SER A 66 3.61 -22.28 11.35
N THR A 67 2.84 -21.25 10.99
CA THR A 67 2.56 -20.91 9.60
C THR A 67 3.59 -19.89 9.16
N PRO A 68 4.46 -20.19 8.19
CA PRO A 68 5.49 -19.25 7.80
C PRO A 68 4.89 -17.95 7.26
N THR A 69 5.50 -16.83 7.63
CA THR A 69 5.19 -15.51 7.09
C THR A 69 6.47 -14.85 6.62
N SER A 70 6.36 -13.80 5.81
CA SER A 70 7.47 -12.87 5.65
C SER A 70 7.81 -12.18 6.97
N GLY A 71 8.95 -11.50 7.01
CA GLY A 71 9.43 -10.75 8.18
C GLY A 71 9.27 -9.23 8.07
N ILE A 72 8.58 -8.74 7.04
CA ILE A 72 8.32 -7.29 6.84
C ILE A 72 6.82 -7.03 6.68
N THR A 73 6.41 -5.78 6.86
CA THR A 73 4.99 -5.33 6.78
C THR A 73 4.61 -4.89 5.36
N GLN A 74 3.35 -4.47 5.18
CA GLN A 74 2.83 -3.76 4.01
C GLN A 74 1.95 -2.57 4.43
N PRO A 75 1.39 -1.76 3.52
CA PRO A 75 0.58 -0.59 3.87
C PRO A 75 -0.64 -0.95 4.73
N PRO A 76 -0.84 -0.29 5.88
CA PRO A 76 -1.86 -0.68 6.86
C PRO A 76 -3.26 -0.19 6.51
N VAL A 77 -3.88 -0.82 5.50
CA VAL A 77 -5.20 -0.45 4.97
C VAL A 77 -6.38 -1.12 5.71
N ALA A 78 -6.09 -2.05 6.64
CA ALA A 78 -7.10 -2.89 7.27
C ALA A 78 -8.22 -2.12 7.99
N GLY A 79 -7.91 -1.03 8.70
CA GLY A 79 -8.93 -0.24 9.40
C GLY A 79 -9.93 0.42 8.46
N PHE A 80 -9.46 0.88 7.28
CA PHE A 80 -10.34 1.35 6.23
C PHE A 80 -11.22 0.22 5.68
N ALA A 81 -10.63 -0.95 5.39
CA ALA A 81 -11.37 -2.08 4.87
C ALA A 81 -12.47 -2.57 5.84
N ILE A 82 -12.13 -2.68 7.12
CA ILE A 82 -13.05 -3.09 8.20
C ILE A 82 -14.22 -2.10 8.31
N ALA A 83 -13.96 -0.79 8.31
CA ALA A 83 -15.02 0.21 8.39
C ALA A 83 -15.96 0.16 7.18
N ARG A 84 -15.42 0.00 5.97
CA ARG A 84 -16.23 -0.16 4.75
C ARG A 84 -17.07 -1.43 4.78
N ILE A 85 -16.50 -2.58 5.12
CA ILE A 85 -17.24 -3.85 5.24
C ILE A 85 -18.34 -3.73 6.31
N PHE A 86 -18.02 -3.22 7.49
CA PHE A 86 -18.98 -3.01 8.58
C PHE A 86 -20.18 -2.17 8.13
N SER A 87 -19.93 -1.05 7.42
CA SER A 87 -21.00 -0.18 6.92
C SER A 87 -21.91 -0.82 5.87
N ARG A 88 -21.45 -1.90 5.21
CA ARG A 88 -22.17 -2.59 4.13
C ARG A 88 -22.88 -3.86 4.59
N CYS A 89 -22.50 -4.41 5.74
CA CYS A 89 -23.10 -5.63 6.28
C CYS A 89 -24.58 -5.45 6.65
N LYS A 90 -25.40 -6.47 6.35
CA LYS A 90 -26.82 -6.50 6.74
C LYS A 90 -27.00 -7.00 8.16
N ASP A 91 -26.21 -7.98 8.58
CA ASP A 91 -26.21 -8.48 9.96
C ASP A 91 -25.27 -7.63 10.83
N GLN A 92 -25.79 -6.50 11.29
CA GLN A 92 -25.02 -5.53 12.09
C GLN A 92 -24.52 -6.11 13.43
N ALA A 93 -25.28 -7.00 14.08
CA ALA A 93 -24.85 -7.60 15.33
C ALA A 93 -23.64 -8.53 15.15
N LYS A 94 -23.65 -9.31 14.06
CA LYS A 94 -22.50 -10.16 13.68
C LYS A 94 -21.31 -9.33 13.24
N ALA A 95 -21.53 -8.30 12.42
CA ALA A 95 -20.50 -7.38 11.97
C ALA A 95 -19.83 -6.66 13.14
N GLU A 96 -20.60 -6.17 14.12
CA GLU A 96 -20.09 -5.51 15.32
C GLU A 96 -19.15 -6.42 16.11
N LYS A 97 -19.55 -7.67 16.34
CA LYS A 97 -18.72 -8.64 17.07
C LYS A 97 -17.36 -8.85 16.39
N ARG A 98 -17.34 -8.97 15.07
CA ARG A 98 -16.10 -9.18 14.28
C ARG A 98 -15.26 -7.91 14.21
N ALA A 99 -15.90 -6.76 14.02
CA ALA A 99 -15.24 -5.46 14.05
C ALA A 99 -14.53 -5.21 15.38
N ARG A 100 -15.20 -5.37 16.52
CA ARG A 100 -14.57 -5.19 17.85
C ARG A 100 -13.34 -6.07 18.04
N ALA A 101 -13.41 -7.35 17.64
CA ALA A 101 -12.28 -8.26 17.74
C ALA A 101 -11.07 -7.80 16.90
N LEU A 102 -11.31 -7.25 15.72
CA LEU A 102 -10.26 -6.75 14.84
C LEU A 102 -9.74 -5.37 15.23
N LEU A 103 -10.56 -4.47 15.79
CA LEU A 103 -10.15 -3.10 16.14
C LEU A 103 -8.96 -3.08 17.11
N HIS A 104 -8.94 -3.94 18.11
CA HIS A 104 -7.79 -4.05 19.03
C HIS A 104 -6.51 -4.51 18.31
N LYS A 105 -6.64 -5.47 17.38
CA LYS A 105 -5.51 -5.99 16.59
C LYS A 105 -4.98 -4.93 15.62
N VAL A 106 -5.87 -4.17 14.98
CA VAL A 106 -5.50 -3.08 14.07
C VAL A 106 -4.81 -1.95 14.84
N LEU A 107 -5.33 -1.58 16.02
CA LEU A 107 -4.67 -0.59 16.88
C LEU A 107 -3.25 -1.03 17.27
N ALA A 108 -3.07 -2.30 17.65
CA ALA A 108 -1.75 -2.83 17.97
C ALA A 108 -0.79 -2.75 16.78
N TRP A 109 -1.29 -2.93 15.54
CA TRP A 109 -0.48 -2.75 14.33
C TRP A 109 -0.15 -1.27 14.06
N HIS A 110 -1.09 -0.35 14.29
CA HIS A 110 -0.83 1.10 14.21
C HIS A 110 0.21 1.54 15.24
N GLU A 111 0.09 1.09 16.49
CA GLU A 111 1.07 1.34 17.55
C GLU A 111 2.44 0.73 17.22
N TRP A 112 2.48 -0.47 16.64
CA TRP A 112 3.71 -1.09 16.13
C TRP A 112 4.35 -0.25 15.02
N CYS A 113 3.57 0.26 14.07
CA CYS A 113 4.07 1.12 13.00
C CYS A 113 4.82 2.32 13.59
N TYR A 114 4.23 3.05 14.55
CA TYR A 114 4.94 4.18 15.17
C TYR A 114 6.12 3.74 16.04
N ARG A 115 5.95 2.74 16.89
CA ARG A 115 7.02 2.28 17.80
C ARG A 115 8.26 1.79 17.05
N CYS A 116 8.07 1.00 15.99
CA CYS A 116 9.17 0.34 15.28
C CYS A 116 9.64 1.11 14.05
N ARG A 117 8.80 1.98 13.45
CA ARG A 117 9.12 2.70 12.20
C ARG A 117 9.20 4.21 12.36
N ASP A 118 8.91 4.73 13.55
CA ASP A 118 9.12 6.12 13.94
C ASP A 118 9.76 6.23 15.34
N PRO A 119 10.95 5.65 15.58
CA PRO A 119 11.59 5.64 16.90
C PRO A 119 11.97 7.04 17.41
N LYS A 120 11.94 8.05 16.52
CA LYS A 120 12.20 9.46 16.85
C LYS A 120 10.92 10.27 17.06
N ASP A 121 9.76 9.61 17.02
CA ASP A 121 8.45 10.20 17.31
C ASP A 121 8.16 11.45 16.46
N THR A 122 8.52 11.40 15.17
CA THR A 122 8.35 12.50 14.21
C THR A 122 6.90 12.69 13.76
N GLY A 123 6.05 11.67 13.95
CA GLY A 123 4.67 11.62 13.48
C GLY A 123 4.51 10.91 12.13
N LEU A 124 5.60 10.51 11.48
CA LEU A 124 5.58 9.75 10.23
C LEU A 124 6.44 8.51 10.35
N VAL A 125 5.99 7.42 9.75
CA VAL A 125 6.74 6.16 9.72
C VAL A 125 7.64 6.08 8.49
N ALA A 126 8.83 5.48 8.67
CA ALA A 126 9.72 5.15 7.56
C ALA A 126 9.66 3.64 7.26
N ILE A 127 9.56 3.30 5.99
CA ILE A 127 9.78 1.94 5.55
C ILE A 127 11.28 1.63 5.53
N ILE A 128 11.60 0.37 5.80
CA ILE A 128 12.97 -0.13 5.89
C ILE A 128 13.30 -1.12 4.77
N HIS A 129 12.30 -1.48 3.97
CA HIS A 129 12.46 -2.30 2.78
C HIS A 129 11.47 -1.83 1.69
N PRO A 130 11.88 -1.65 0.41
CA PRO A 130 10.99 -1.14 -0.65
C PRO A 130 9.66 -1.89 -0.79
N TRP A 131 9.68 -3.22 -0.70
CA TRP A 131 8.48 -4.09 -0.69
C TRP A 131 7.41 -3.73 0.36
N GLU A 132 7.76 -3.02 1.43
CA GLU A 132 6.79 -2.59 2.43
C GLU A 132 5.82 -1.53 1.92
N THR A 133 6.19 -0.81 0.85
CA THR A 133 5.28 0.15 0.21
C THR A 133 4.28 -0.51 -0.73
N GLY A 134 4.53 -1.75 -1.13
CA GLY A 134 3.87 -2.37 -2.30
C GLY A 134 4.31 -1.79 -3.64
N ARG A 135 5.31 -0.87 -3.66
CA ARG A 135 5.82 -0.16 -4.84
C ARG A 135 7.28 -0.48 -5.15
N ASP A 136 7.58 -1.76 -5.33
CA ASP A 136 8.92 -2.36 -5.18
C ASP A 136 10.09 -1.64 -5.90
N ASN A 137 9.87 -1.18 -7.14
CA ASN A 137 10.90 -0.57 -7.99
C ASN A 137 10.62 0.89 -8.35
N SER A 138 9.81 1.56 -7.53
CA SER A 138 9.53 2.97 -7.72
C SER A 138 10.82 3.79 -7.78
N VAL A 139 10.81 4.84 -8.60
CA VAL A 139 11.95 5.76 -8.78
C VAL A 139 12.36 6.42 -7.45
N ASP A 140 11.42 6.54 -6.49
CA ASP A 140 11.68 7.04 -5.15
C ASP A 140 12.81 6.30 -4.41
N TRP A 141 13.05 5.04 -4.78
CA TRP A 141 14.01 4.17 -4.11
C TRP A 141 15.38 4.18 -4.77
N ASP A 142 15.54 4.64 -6.01
CA ASP A 142 16.76 4.42 -6.78
C ASP A 142 18.01 4.88 -6.03
N GLU A 143 18.11 6.17 -5.70
CA GLU A 143 19.27 6.74 -5.00
C GLU A 143 19.43 6.19 -3.57
N PRO A 144 18.39 6.13 -2.71
CA PRO A 144 18.53 5.54 -1.38
C PRO A 144 18.97 4.06 -1.42
N PHE A 145 18.50 3.32 -2.43
CA PHE A 145 18.77 1.89 -2.53
C PHE A 145 20.18 1.60 -3.01
N GLU A 146 20.82 2.49 -3.77
CA GLU A 146 22.25 2.39 -4.11
C GLU A 146 23.15 2.26 -2.86
N LYS A 147 22.72 2.84 -1.73
CA LYS A 147 23.43 2.81 -0.44
C LYS A 147 23.30 1.46 0.28
N VAL A 148 22.38 0.59 -0.15
CA VAL A 148 22.23 -0.76 0.40
C VAL A 148 23.37 -1.64 -0.12
N PRO A 149 24.14 -2.31 0.75
CA PRO A 149 25.22 -3.18 0.32
C PRO A 149 24.72 -4.42 -0.43
N THR A 150 25.61 -5.04 -1.19
CA THR A 150 25.37 -6.33 -1.87
C THR A 150 26.39 -7.41 -1.48
N ASP A 151 27.41 -7.04 -0.72
CA ASP A 151 28.43 -7.96 -0.23
C ASP A 151 27.85 -8.94 0.79
N GLY A 152 28.23 -10.22 0.66
CA GLY A 152 27.79 -11.27 1.57
C GLY A 152 26.37 -11.80 1.33
N VAL A 153 25.70 -11.38 0.24
CA VAL A 153 24.42 -11.97 -0.18
C VAL A 153 24.64 -13.42 -0.62
N LEU A 154 23.90 -14.35 -0.02
CA LEU A 154 23.97 -15.77 -0.35
C LEU A 154 23.39 -16.02 -1.76
N PRO A 155 23.87 -17.03 -2.50
CA PRO A 155 23.33 -17.34 -3.82
C PRO A 155 21.82 -17.64 -3.80
N PHE A 156 21.09 -17.09 -4.76
CA PHE A 156 19.66 -17.36 -4.94
C PHE A 156 19.27 -17.38 -6.42
N VAL A 157 18.09 -17.93 -6.71
CA VAL A 157 17.50 -17.97 -8.05
C VAL A 157 16.17 -17.23 -8.03
N ARG A 158 16.04 -16.19 -8.85
CA ARG A 158 14.79 -15.47 -9.03
C ARG A 158 13.75 -16.32 -9.74
N ARG A 159 12.50 -16.19 -9.32
CA ARG A 159 11.34 -16.88 -9.92
C ARG A 159 10.38 -15.95 -10.63
N ASP A 160 10.38 -14.66 -10.31
CA ASP A 160 9.42 -13.69 -10.87
C ASP A 160 9.60 -13.47 -12.37
N THR A 161 10.84 -13.50 -12.88
CA THR A 161 11.15 -13.39 -14.32
C THR A 161 10.76 -14.63 -15.15
N GLN A 162 10.32 -15.71 -14.50
CA GLN A 162 9.78 -16.90 -15.19
C GLN A 162 8.29 -16.75 -15.48
N HIS A 163 7.61 -15.81 -14.82
CA HIS A 163 6.16 -15.63 -14.84
C HIS A 163 5.72 -14.28 -15.41
N ALA A 164 6.66 -13.38 -15.70
CA ALA A 164 6.42 -12.05 -16.26
C ALA A 164 7.62 -11.62 -17.13
N ASP A 165 7.39 -10.68 -18.06
CA ASP A 165 8.46 -10.14 -18.92
C ASP A 165 9.60 -9.54 -18.07
N PRO A 166 10.84 -10.04 -18.20
CA PRO A 166 11.97 -9.54 -17.41
C PRO A 166 12.24 -8.04 -17.57
N SER A 167 11.94 -7.45 -18.73
CA SER A 167 12.12 -6.01 -18.99
C SER A 167 11.16 -5.13 -18.17
N HIS A 168 10.06 -5.72 -17.71
CA HIS A 168 9.06 -5.06 -16.87
C HIS A 168 9.30 -5.28 -15.36
N ARG A 169 10.38 -5.96 -14.95
CA ARG A 169 10.66 -6.35 -13.56
C ARG A 169 11.91 -5.67 -12.98
N PRO A 170 12.10 -5.66 -11.64
CA PRO A 170 13.33 -5.14 -11.03
C PRO A 170 14.58 -5.86 -11.54
N THR A 171 15.73 -5.19 -11.55
CA THR A 171 17.00 -5.74 -12.03
C THR A 171 17.60 -6.77 -11.07
N GLN A 172 18.56 -7.57 -11.53
CA GLN A 172 19.29 -8.50 -10.65
C GLN A 172 20.04 -7.75 -9.53
N GLU A 173 20.58 -6.58 -9.86
CA GLU A 173 21.30 -5.74 -8.91
C GLU A 173 20.37 -5.19 -7.80
N GLN A 174 19.13 -4.82 -8.16
CA GLN A 174 18.12 -4.46 -7.17
C GLN A 174 17.75 -5.66 -6.28
N TYR A 175 17.65 -6.86 -6.85
CA TYR A 175 17.36 -8.08 -6.07
C TYR A 175 18.46 -8.44 -5.07
N LEU A 176 19.74 -8.23 -5.40
CA LEU A 176 20.82 -8.44 -4.44
C LEU A 176 20.62 -7.60 -3.18
N ARG A 177 20.20 -6.33 -3.34
CA ARG A 177 19.94 -5.42 -2.23
C ARG A 177 18.68 -5.77 -1.43
N TYR A 178 17.61 -6.25 -2.10
CA TYR A 178 16.42 -6.74 -1.40
C TYR A 178 16.81 -7.90 -0.48
N ILE A 179 17.56 -8.88 -1.00
CA ILE A 179 17.98 -10.05 -0.24
C ILE A 179 19.03 -9.68 0.82
N TRP A 180 19.87 -8.68 0.60
CA TRP A 180 20.77 -8.17 1.63
C TRP A 180 19.98 -7.67 2.85
N LEU A 181 18.93 -6.85 2.64
CA LEU A 181 18.09 -6.38 3.73
C LEU A 181 17.41 -7.55 4.47
N VAL A 182 16.86 -8.52 3.73
CA VAL A 182 16.24 -9.73 4.33
C VAL A 182 17.25 -10.50 5.18
N GLN A 183 18.48 -10.72 4.70
CA GLN A 183 19.52 -11.40 5.45
C GLN A 183 19.94 -10.62 6.70
N THR A 184 20.08 -9.30 6.59
CA THR A 184 20.41 -8.43 7.73
C THR A 184 19.33 -8.49 8.80
N PHE A 185 18.06 -8.43 8.43
CA PHE A 185 16.96 -8.50 9.39
C PHE A 185 16.79 -9.88 10.01
N LYS A 186 16.99 -10.94 9.22
CA LYS A 186 17.03 -12.33 9.72
C LYS A 186 18.17 -12.55 10.71
N ALA A 187 19.35 -11.96 10.48
CA ALA A 187 20.48 -12.04 11.40
C ALA A 187 20.26 -11.30 12.73
N LEU A 188 19.26 -10.43 12.78
CA LEU A 188 18.78 -9.75 13.99
C LEU A 188 17.54 -10.45 14.59
N ASP A 189 17.30 -11.70 14.21
CA ASP A 189 16.18 -12.53 14.69
C ASP A 189 14.80 -11.87 14.46
N TRP A 190 14.69 -11.01 13.44
CA TRP A 190 13.49 -10.22 13.17
C TRP A 190 13.03 -9.35 14.35
N ASP A 191 13.96 -8.91 15.20
CA ASP A 191 13.69 -7.98 16.30
C ASP A 191 13.36 -6.58 15.76
N ASN A 192 12.07 -6.29 15.61
CA ASN A 192 11.54 -5.05 15.02
C ASN A 192 11.99 -3.77 15.74
N GLU A 193 12.43 -3.83 16.99
CA GLU A 193 12.97 -2.66 17.70
C GLU A 193 14.40 -2.32 17.24
N LYS A 194 15.09 -3.26 16.57
CA LYS A 194 16.45 -3.07 16.03
C LYS A 194 16.48 -2.84 14.52
N LEU A 195 15.46 -3.33 13.79
CA LEU A 195 15.50 -3.34 12.33
C LEU A 195 15.56 -1.92 11.72
N HIS A 196 14.92 -0.93 12.37
CA HIS A 196 14.97 0.46 11.94
C HIS A 196 16.43 0.94 11.83
N ASP A 197 17.17 0.88 12.94
CA ASP A 197 18.54 1.39 13.02
C ASP A 197 19.52 0.55 12.20
N ALA A 198 19.21 -0.73 11.98
CA ALA A 198 20.03 -1.62 11.17
C ALA A 198 19.87 -1.41 9.65
N SER A 199 18.77 -0.79 9.21
CA SER A 199 18.52 -0.59 7.78
C SER A 199 19.24 0.65 7.23
N PRO A 200 20.10 0.51 6.20
CA PRO A 200 20.65 1.65 5.45
C PRO A 200 19.63 2.25 4.47
N PHE A 201 18.41 1.72 4.44
CA PHE A 201 17.29 2.22 3.67
C PHE A 201 16.18 2.63 4.66
N GLN A 202 15.88 3.92 4.76
CA GLN A 202 14.85 4.44 5.67
C GLN A 202 14.06 5.55 4.99
N MET A 203 12.96 5.19 4.34
CA MET A 203 12.19 6.13 3.52
C MET A 203 10.83 6.43 4.14
N VAL A 204 10.56 7.70 4.41
CA VAL A 204 9.21 8.14 4.76
C VAL A 204 8.43 8.31 3.46
N ASP A 205 7.53 7.37 3.20
CA ASP A 205 6.66 7.36 2.03
C ASP A 205 5.32 8.07 2.33
N PRO A 206 4.96 9.16 1.64
CA PRO A 206 3.66 9.80 1.82
C PRO A 206 2.48 8.87 1.47
N GLY A 207 2.65 7.93 0.53
CA GLY A 207 1.62 6.96 0.17
C GLY A 207 1.33 5.98 1.32
N PHE A 208 2.39 5.35 1.86
CA PHE A 208 2.27 4.47 3.03
C PHE A 208 1.67 5.20 4.24
N ASN A 209 2.16 6.40 4.55
CA ASN A 209 1.67 7.19 5.67
C ASN A 209 0.22 7.63 5.46
N ALA A 210 -0.19 7.95 4.23
CA ALA A 210 -1.58 8.28 3.96
C ALA A 210 -2.53 7.09 4.12
N ILE A 211 -2.12 5.89 3.71
CA ILE A 211 -2.88 4.65 3.97
C ILE A 211 -3.01 4.41 5.47
N LEU A 212 -1.91 4.56 6.22
CA LEU A 212 -1.92 4.45 7.68
C LEU A 212 -2.86 5.46 8.32
N LEU A 213 -2.75 6.74 7.98
CA LEU A 213 -3.59 7.80 8.53
C LEU A 213 -5.05 7.61 8.16
N ARG A 214 -5.35 7.13 6.95
CA ARG A 214 -6.71 6.80 6.57
C ARG A 214 -7.26 5.65 7.42
N SER A 215 -6.48 4.58 7.60
CA SER A 215 -6.87 3.48 8.48
C SER A 215 -7.08 3.92 9.93
N ILE A 216 -6.21 4.79 10.47
CA ILE A 216 -6.35 5.34 11.82
C ILE A 216 -7.63 6.18 11.93
N SER A 217 -7.92 7.01 10.92
CA SER A 217 -9.14 7.83 10.90
C SER A 217 -10.41 6.97 10.92
N GLU A 218 -10.46 5.91 10.12
CA GLU A 218 -11.62 5.01 10.05
C GLU A 218 -11.77 4.19 11.34
N VAL A 219 -10.66 3.74 11.93
CA VAL A 219 -10.65 3.07 13.25
C VAL A 219 -11.14 4.02 14.34
N ALA A 220 -10.68 5.27 14.36
CA ALA A 220 -11.12 6.26 15.34
C ALA A 220 -12.63 6.47 15.32
N LYS A 221 -13.21 6.59 14.11
CA LYS A 221 -14.65 6.77 13.92
C LYS A 221 -15.43 5.53 14.31
N LEU A 222 -15.07 4.36 13.76
CA LEU A 222 -15.78 3.12 14.06
C LEU A 222 -15.70 2.75 15.53
N ALA A 223 -14.55 2.96 16.18
CA ALA A 223 -14.38 2.74 17.61
C ALA A 223 -15.32 3.65 18.43
N GLU A 224 -15.49 4.92 18.05
CA GLU A 224 -16.44 5.82 18.71
C GLU A 224 -17.89 5.35 18.52
N ASP A 225 -18.28 4.99 17.30
CA ASP A 225 -19.62 4.47 16.99
C ASP A 225 -19.95 3.20 17.80
N LEU A 226 -18.94 2.39 18.09
CA LEU A 226 -19.04 1.18 18.91
C LEU A 226 -18.79 1.42 20.41
N GLY A 227 -18.48 2.65 20.85
CA GLY A 227 -18.19 2.94 22.26
C GLY A 227 -16.86 2.37 22.78
N GLU A 228 -15.92 2.01 21.90
CA GLU A 228 -14.53 1.64 22.21
C GLU A 228 -13.69 2.92 22.46
N VAL A 229 -13.98 3.61 23.57
CA VAL A 229 -13.48 4.96 23.86
C VAL A 229 -11.96 5.06 23.84
N GLU A 230 -11.24 4.08 24.39
CA GLU A 230 -9.78 4.10 24.43
C GLU A 230 -9.16 4.02 23.03
N ILE A 231 -9.68 3.13 22.18
CA ILE A 231 -9.22 2.97 20.79
C ILE A 231 -9.46 4.27 20.02
N ALA A 232 -10.65 4.85 20.17
CA ALA A 232 -11.00 6.10 19.51
C ALA A 232 -10.07 7.26 19.90
N GLN A 233 -9.78 7.42 21.20
CA GLN A 233 -8.91 8.48 21.71
C GLN A 233 -7.45 8.32 21.23
N LYS A 234 -6.87 7.12 21.34
CA LYS A 234 -5.51 6.85 20.87
C LYS A 234 -5.37 7.09 19.38
N SER A 235 -6.33 6.60 18.60
CA SER A 235 -6.33 6.76 17.14
C SER A 235 -6.43 8.24 16.74
N ARG A 236 -7.27 9.04 17.42
CA ARG A 236 -7.37 10.49 17.17
C ARG A 236 -6.06 11.23 17.42
N ALA A 237 -5.38 10.91 18.52
CA ALA A 237 -4.10 11.53 18.85
C ALA A 237 -3.02 11.20 17.80
N GLN A 238 -2.96 9.94 17.35
CA GLN A 238 -2.07 9.52 16.26
C GLN A 238 -2.40 10.23 14.95
N LEU A 239 -3.69 10.33 14.60
CA LEU A 239 -4.16 10.98 13.38
C LEU A 239 -3.77 12.46 13.34
N GLU A 240 -4.05 13.21 14.41
CA GLU A 240 -3.73 14.65 14.48
C GLU A 240 -2.23 14.88 14.28
N LYS A 241 -1.41 14.11 14.99
CA LYS A 241 0.05 14.20 14.89
C LYS A 241 0.56 13.90 13.49
N GLY A 242 0.09 12.79 12.89
CA GLY A 242 0.56 12.37 11.58
C GLY A 242 0.10 13.28 10.44
N LEU A 243 -1.12 13.83 10.50
CA LEU A 243 -1.59 14.82 9.53
C LEU A 243 -0.75 16.10 9.58
N ALA A 244 -0.43 16.59 10.79
CA ALA A 244 0.45 17.75 10.94
C ALA A 244 1.87 17.47 10.39
N ALA A 245 2.40 16.27 10.62
CA ALA A 245 3.71 15.89 10.14
C ALA A 245 3.76 15.68 8.61
N MET A 246 2.67 15.17 7.99
CA MET A 246 2.57 15.00 6.53
C MET A 246 2.84 16.29 5.76
N GLU A 247 2.45 17.45 6.30
CA GLU A 247 2.67 18.75 5.64
C GLU A 247 4.16 19.05 5.37
N THR A 248 5.06 18.46 6.16
CA THR A 248 6.52 18.62 5.99
C THR A 248 7.06 17.95 4.72
N LEU A 249 6.30 17.03 4.12
CA LEU A 249 6.64 16.35 2.89
C LEU A 249 6.17 17.10 1.64
N TRP A 250 5.46 18.22 1.78
CA TRP A 250 4.86 18.92 0.66
C TRP A 250 5.89 19.63 -0.22
N ASN A 251 5.76 19.47 -1.54
CA ASN A 251 6.51 20.23 -2.53
C ASN A 251 5.55 21.17 -3.30
N ASP A 252 5.72 22.47 -3.07
CA ASP A 252 4.87 23.50 -3.68
C ASP A 252 5.07 23.67 -5.19
N ASP A 253 6.23 23.31 -5.74
CA ASP A 253 6.51 23.46 -7.17
C ASP A 253 5.82 22.35 -7.98
N LEU A 254 5.87 21.12 -7.48
CA LEU A 254 5.21 19.96 -8.10
C LEU A 254 3.73 19.87 -7.73
N GLY A 255 3.31 20.42 -6.59
CA GLY A 255 1.94 20.33 -6.10
C GLY A 255 1.56 18.93 -5.60
N GLN A 256 2.52 18.24 -4.98
CA GLN A 256 2.34 16.91 -4.39
C GLN A 256 3.27 16.71 -3.20
N PHE A 257 3.02 15.67 -2.40
CA PHE A 257 3.94 15.24 -1.34
C PHE A 257 5.11 14.44 -1.93
N MET A 258 6.26 14.46 -1.27
CA MET A 258 7.48 13.77 -1.71
C MET A 258 7.93 12.76 -0.65
N CYS A 259 8.57 11.67 -1.08
CA CYS A 259 9.26 10.79 -0.13
C CYS A 259 10.39 11.56 0.58
N LEU A 260 10.70 11.21 1.83
CA LEU A 260 11.84 11.75 2.57
C LEU A 260 12.82 10.62 2.89
N ASP A 261 14.08 10.77 2.48
CA ASP A 261 15.17 9.94 2.97
C ASP A 261 15.49 10.38 4.40
N ARG A 262 15.17 9.52 5.37
CA ARG A 262 15.35 9.82 6.80
C ARG A 262 16.82 9.88 7.21
N ILE A 263 17.72 9.22 6.46
CA ILE A 263 19.15 9.20 6.74
C ILE A 263 19.78 10.53 6.33
N THR A 264 19.44 11.02 5.13
CA THR A 264 19.97 12.30 4.62
C THR A 264 19.15 13.50 5.01
N THR A 265 17.92 13.30 5.49
CA THR A 265 16.90 14.32 5.77
C THR A 265 16.49 15.13 4.53
N GLN A 266 16.64 14.55 3.33
CA GLN A 266 16.29 15.21 2.07
C GLN A 266 15.02 14.62 1.46
N LEU A 267 14.17 15.51 0.94
CA LEU A 267 13.05 15.09 0.09
C LEU A 267 13.61 14.51 -1.21
N SER A 268 13.03 13.39 -1.62
CA SER A 268 13.23 12.78 -2.92
C SER A 268 12.84 13.76 -4.04
N ASN A 269 13.56 13.70 -5.15
CA ASN A 269 13.26 14.46 -6.37
C ASN A 269 12.40 13.65 -7.37
N SER A 270 11.77 12.56 -6.95
CA SER A 270 10.94 11.70 -7.81
C SER A 270 9.45 12.03 -7.66
N PRO A 271 8.77 12.54 -8.71
CA PRO A 271 7.34 12.80 -8.68
C PRO A 271 6.52 11.52 -8.91
N SER A 272 6.56 10.59 -7.95
CA SER A 272 5.78 9.36 -8.01
C SER A 272 4.32 9.55 -7.57
N VAL A 273 3.49 8.54 -7.85
CA VAL A 273 2.08 8.50 -7.45
C VAL A 273 1.88 8.48 -5.94
N ALA A 274 2.89 8.16 -5.13
CA ALA A 274 2.78 8.20 -3.68
C ALA A 274 2.41 9.60 -3.17
N GLY A 275 2.95 10.63 -3.81
CA GLY A 275 2.63 12.02 -3.50
C GLY A 275 1.18 12.40 -3.78
N LEU A 276 0.57 11.76 -4.78
CA LEU A 276 -0.82 11.96 -5.18
C LEU A 276 -1.77 11.12 -4.33
N LEU A 277 -1.38 9.88 -4.03
CA LEU A 277 -2.09 8.96 -3.15
C LEU A 277 -2.27 9.52 -1.74
N ALA A 278 -1.48 10.52 -1.35
CA ALA A 278 -1.64 11.22 -0.08
C ALA A 278 -3.07 11.76 0.16
N ILE A 279 -3.83 12.03 -0.90
CA ILE A 279 -5.23 12.44 -0.83
C ILE A 279 -6.16 11.39 -0.20
N PHE A 280 -5.73 10.14 -0.10
CA PHE A 280 -6.48 9.08 0.56
C PHE A 280 -6.63 9.32 2.07
N ALA A 281 -5.65 9.99 2.69
CA ALA A 281 -5.76 10.47 4.07
C ALA A 281 -6.65 11.72 4.14
N PRO A 282 -7.25 12.02 5.31
CA PRO A 282 -8.06 13.23 5.52
C PRO A 282 -7.19 14.50 5.63
N ILE A 283 -6.38 14.77 4.59
CA ILE A 283 -5.55 15.98 4.47
C ILE A 283 -6.41 17.21 4.22
N SER A 284 -5.84 18.40 4.42
CA SER A 284 -6.56 19.64 4.22
C SER A 284 -7.05 19.82 2.77
N VAL A 285 -8.16 20.53 2.59
CA VAL A 285 -8.74 20.86 1.26
C VAL A 285 -7.72 21.57 0.36
N LYS A 286 -6.84 22.40 0.94
CA LYS A 286 -5.75 23.07 0.21
C LYS A 286 -4.89 22.07 -0.55
N PHE A 287 -4.40 21.01 0.12
CA PHE A 287 -3.55 20.01 -0.51
C PHE A 287 -4.34 19.13 -1.49
N SER A 288 -5.58 18.77 -1.14
CA SER A 288 -6.46 17.98 -2.01
C SER A 288 -6.70 18.66 -3.36
N GLN A 289 -7.00 19.96 -3.37
CA GLN A 289 -7.16 20.74 -4.60
C GLN A 289 -5.87 20.80 -5.44
N ARG A 290 -4.71 20.96 -4.78
CA ARG A 290 -3.41 21.00 -5.45
C ARG A 290 -3.04 19.65 -6.08
N ILE A 291 -3.30 18.54 -5.39
CA ILE A 291 -3.14 17.19 -5.93
C ILE A 291 -4.05 16.98 -7.14
N ALA A 292 -5.31 17.41 -7.07
CA ALA A 292 -6.23 17.30 -8.19
C ALA A 292 -5.75 18.05 -9.43
N SER A 293 -5.31 19.31 -9.27
CA SER A 293 -4.71 20.08 -10.35
C SER A 293 -3.45 19.41 -10.92
N ARG A 294 -2.67 18.73 -10.07
CA ARG A 294 -1.49 17.97 -10.50
C ARG A 294 -1.87 16.73 -11.32
N ILE A 295 -2.89 15.97 -10.90
CA ILE A 295 -3.42 14.83 -11.66
C ILE A 295 -3.96 15.31 -13.02
N GLU A 296 -4.68 16.43 -13.07
CA GLU A 296 -5.17 17.02 -14.33
C GLU A 296 -4.03 17.42 -15.28
N LYS A 297 -2.91 17.92 -14.74
CA LYS A 297 -1.72 18.21 -15.54
C LYS A 297 -1.08 16.94 -16.10
N ILE A 298 -0.96 15.88 -15.29
CA ILE A 298 -0.47 14.56 -15.75
C ILE A 298 -1.40 13.98 -16.82
N ALA A 299 -2.72 14.18 -16.68
CA ALA A 299 -3.74 13.73 -17.64
C ALA A 299 -3.57 14.30 -19.05
N GLN A 300 -2.80 15.38 -19.23
CA GLN A 300 -2.51 15.95 -20.55
C GLN A 300 -1.46 15.14 -21.32
N GLN A 301 -0.74 14.25 -20.64
CA GLN A 301 0.35 13.43 -21.19
C GLN A 301 0.01 11.94 -21.29
N THR A 302 -1.12 11.51 -20.71
CA THR A 302 -1.55 10.11 -20.65
C THR A 302 -2.96 9.93 -21.18
N THR A 303 -3.25 8.78 -21.77
CA THR A 303 -4.62 8.40 -22.13
C THR A 303 -5.39 7.89 -20.92
N TYR A 304 -4.74 7.09 -20.07
CA TYR A 304 -5.33 6.48 -18.88
C TYR A 304 -4.69 7.03 -17.60
N LEU A 305 -5.54 7.34 -16.62
CA LEU A 305 -5.13 7.88 -15.32
C LEU A 305 -5.19 6.79 -14.26
N VAL A 306 -4.44 6.86 -13.16
CA VAL A 306 -3.32 7.77 -12.85
C VAL A 306 -2.00 7.01 -13.03
N ALA A 307 -1.05 7.58 -13.78
CA ALA A 307 0.27 6.97 -13.96
C ALA A 307 1.04 6.89 -12.63
N SER A 308 1.78 5.80 -12.41
CA SER A 308 2.55 5.59 -11.17
C SER A 308 3.78 6.50 -11.02
N HIS A 309 4.21 7.15 -12.11
CA HIS A 309 5.29 8.13 -12.17
C HIS A 309 4.96 9.19 -13.22
N ASP A 310 5.43 10.42 -13.07
CA ASP A 310 5.13 11.50 -14.02
C ASP A 310 5.73 11.21 -15.42
N PRO A 311 4.90 11.17 -16.49
CA PRO A 311 5.36 10.98 -17.86
C PRO A 311 6.36 11.99 -18.40
N SER A 312 6.51 13.17 -17.76
CA SER A 312 7.52 14.15 -18.20
C SER A 312 8.93 13.85 -17.70
N GLU A 313 9.09 12.92 -16.76
CA GLU A 313 10.39 12.57 -16.18
C GLU A 313 11.12 11.52 -17.03
N PRO A 314 12.47 11.59 -17.12
CA PRO A 314 13.25 10.65 -17.93
C PRO A 314 13.20 9.21 -17.42
N GLU A 315 12.89 8.98 -16.14
CA GLU A 315 12.77 7.65 -15.53
C GLU A 315 11.43 6.97 -15.81
N PHE A 316 10.47 7.69 -16.40
CA PHE A 316 9.16 7.15 -16.76
C PHE A 316 9.30 6.00 -17.77
N ASP A 317 8.68 4.88 -17.42
CA ASP A 317 8.54 3.72 -18.30
C ASP A 317 7.13 3.16 -18.10
N GLY A 318 6.27 3.41 -19.09
CA GLY A 318 4.84 3.06 -19.05
C GLY A 318 4.55 1.57 -18.89
N LYS A 319 5.53 0.67 -19.06
CA LYS A 319 5.33 -0.78 -18.90
C LYS A 319 6.07 -1.39 -17.72
N ARG A 320 6.98 -0.63 -17.09
CA ARG A 320 7.87 -1.14 -16.03
C ARG A 320 7.30 -0.91 -14.63
N TYR A 321 6.40 -1.79 -14.21
CA TYR A 321 5.97 -1.95 -12.82
C TYR A 321 5.57 -0.62 -12.13
N TRP A 322 6.32 -0.11 -11.14
CA TRP A 322 5.99 1.13 -10.42
C TRP A 322 6.67 2.40 -10.96
N ARG A 323 7.04 2.40 -12.25
CA ARG A 323 7.75 3.50 -12.92
C ARG A 323 6.93 4.21 -14.00
N GLY A 324 5.62 4.04 -14.01
CA GLY A 324 4.77 4.61 -15.06
C GLY A 324 3.38 3.99 -15.15
N PRO A 325 3.22 2.66 -15.12
CA PRO A 325 1.91 2.00 -15.25
C PRO A 325 0.80 2.54 -14.35
N VAL A 326 -0.44 2.38 -14.80
CA VAL A 326 -1.68 2.59 -14.03
C VAL A 326 -2.01 1.36 -13.20
N TRP A 327 -2.41 1.57 -11.96
CA TRP A 327 -2.76 0.53 -11.00
C TRP A 327 -4.16 0.79 -10.43
N LEU A 328 -5.12 -0.11 -10.67
CA LEU A 328 -6.50 0.12 -10.25
C LEU A 328 -6.67 0.25 -8.73
N ILE A 329 -5.84 -0.44 -7.96
CA ILE A 329 -5.84 -0.35 -6.49
C ILE A 329 -5.47 1.06 -6.01
N ILE A 330 -4.55 1.71 -6.70
CA ILE A 330 -4.13 3.09 -6.42
C ILE A 330 -5.21 4.06 -6.90
N ASN A 331 -5.75 3.86 -8.10
CA ASN A 331 -6.86 4.66 -8.61
C ASN A 331 -8.05 4.64 -7.66
N TYR A 332 -8.44 3.47 -7.14
CA TYR A 332 -9.54 3.36 -6.18
C TYR A 332 -9.29 4.20 -4.92
N MET A 333 -8.10 4.10 -4.33
CA MET A 333 -7.76 4.91 -3.14
C MET A 333 -7.68 6.41 -3.45
N ILE A 334 -7.17 6.81 -4.61
CA ILE A 334 -7.17 8.21 -5.05
C ILE A 334 -8.61 8.70 -5.26
N CYS A 335 -9.47 7.93 -5.92
CA CYS A 335 -10.88 8.27 -6.12
C CYS A 335 -11.61 8.43 -4.78
N ASP A 336 -11.41 7.51 -3.84
CA ASP A 336 -12.01 7.60 -2.50
C ASP A 336 -11.58 8.91 -1.79
N GLY A 337 -10.30 9.27 -1.86
CA GLY A 337 -9.78 10.53 -1.35
C GLY A 337 -10.38 11.76 -2.04
N LEU A 338 -10.45 11.76 -3.37
CA LEU A 338 -11.04 12.84 -4.18
C LEU A 338 -12.52 13.05 -3.84
N ILE A 339 -13.30 11.98 -3.73
CA ILE A 339 -14.73 12.03 -3.39
C ILE A 339 -14.91 12.66 -2.00
N ASN A 340 -14.12 12.24 -1.01
CA ASN A 340 -14.18 12.84 0.33
C ASN A 340 -13.75 14.31 0.36
N ALA A 341 -12.90 14.74 -0.58
CA ALA A 341 -12.51 16.13 -0.77
C ALA A 341 -13.51 16.95 -1.62
N GLY A 342 -14.61 16.34 -2.09
CA GLY A 342 -15.62 17.00 -2.92
C GLY A 342 -15.22 17.18 -4.38
N LEU A 343 -14.25 16.40 -4.87
CA LEU A 343 -13.68 16.48 -6.22
C LEU A 343 -14.20 15.35 -7.12
N GLN A 344 -15.53 15.23 -7.19
CA GLN A 344 -16.23 14.12 -7.86
C GLN A 344 -15.86 13.98 -9.35
N ASP A 345 -15.85 15.09 -10.11
CA ASP A 345 -15.62 15.05 -11.56
C ASP A 345 -14.28 14.38 -11.94
N LEU A 346 -13.23 14.61 -11.15
CA LEU A 346 -11.93 13.99 -11.38
C LEU A 346 -11.93 12.50 -10.97
N ALA A 347 -12.63 12.15 -9.90
CA ALA A 347 -12.79 10.76 -9.49
C ALA A 347 -13.57 9.95 -10.56
N ASP A 348 -14.65 10.51 -11.10
CA ASP A 348 -15.45 9.91 -12.17
C ASP A 348 -14.62 9.68 -13.43
N LYS A 349 -13.76 10.65 -13.78
CA LYS A 349 -12.84 10.51 -14.92
C LYS A 349 -11.81 9.39 -14.71
N ILE A 350 -11.24 9.27 -13.51
CA ILE A 350 -10.31 8.17 -13.18
C ILE A 350 -11.03 6.83 -13.21
N GLU A 351 -12.26 6.76 -12.71
CA GLU A 351 -13.11 5.56 -12.78
C GLU A 351 -13.41 5.17 -14.23
N GLU A 352 -13.84 6.12 -15.08
CA GLU A 352 -14.08 5.90 -16.51
C GLU A 352 -12.84 5.33 -17.21
N HIS A 353 -11.68 5.94 -16.99
CA HIS A 353 -10.41 5.47 -17.56
C HIS A 353 -10.06 4.06 -17.05
N SER A 354 -10.27 3.80 -15.76
CA SER A 354 -10.02 2.49 -15.14
C SER A 354 -10.90 1.40 -15.77
N LEU A 355 -12.21 1.65 -15.91
CA LEU A 355 -13.13 0.70 -16.54
C LEU A 355 -12.87 0.55 -18.05
N GLY A 356 -12.42 1.62 -18.72
CA GLY A 356 -11.97 1.58 -20.10
C GLY A 356 -10.78 0.64 -20.35
N LEU A 357 -9.82 0.59 -19.42
CA LEU A 357 -8.72 -0.37 -19.44
C LEU A 357 -9.24 -1.80 -19.36
N ILE A 358 -10.22 -2.08 -18.50
CA ILE A 358 -10.76 -3.44 -18.33
C ILE A 358 -11.48 -3.93 -19.59
N ASN A 359 -12.25 -3.04 -20.23
CA ASN A 359 -12.94 -3.36 -21.48
C ASN A 359 -11.98 -3.71 -22.62
N SER A 360 -10.80 -3.08 -22.66
CA SER A 360 -9.83 -3.25 -23.74
C SER A 360 -8.78 -4.32 -23.44
N SER A 361 -8.42 -4.49 -22.18
CA SER A 361 -7.18 -5.15 -21.75
C SER A 361 -7.37 -6.19 -20.64
N GLY A 362 -8.60 -6.47 -20.22
CA GLY A 362 -8.90 -7.52 -19.24
C GLY A 362 -8.51 -7.15 -17.81
N PHE A 363 -8.24 -8.17 -16.97
CA PHE A 363 -8.01 -8.01 -15.53
C PHE A 363 -6.52 -8.19 -15.15
N ALA A 364 -5.64 -7.47 -15.82
CA ALA A 364 -4.22 -7.48 -15.52
C ALA A 364 -3.86 -6.75 -14.20
N GLU A 365 -2.63 -6.94 -13.74
CA GLU A 365 -2.07 -6.32 -12.54
C GLU A 365 -1.94 -4.80 -12.69
N TYR A 366 -1.42 -4.35 -13.83
CA TYR A 366 -1.22 -2.94 -14.17
C TYR A 366 -1.22 -2.73 -15.69
N TYR A 367 -1.31 -1.47 -16.13
CA TYR A 367 -1.52 -1.12 -17.55
C TYR A 367 -0.66 0.06 -17.98
N ASP A 368 -0.22 0.06 -19.23
CA ASP A 368 0.46 1.22 -19.82
C ASP A 368 -0.49 2.44 -19.88
N PRO A 369 -0.13 3.60 -19.29
CA PRO A 369 -0.99 4.78 -19.25
C PRO A 369 -1.20 5.44 -20.61
N ILE A 370 -0.40 5.11 -21.63
CA ILE A 370 -0.49 5.67 -22.99
C ILE A 370 -1.28 4.71 -23.88
N THR A 371 -0.90 3.44 -23.89
CA THR A 371 -1.45 2.46 -24.84
C THR A 371 -2.60 1.62 -24.27
N GLY A 372 -2.72 1.54 -22.94
CA GLY A 372 -3.63 0.64 -22.25
C GLY A 372 -3.17 -0.82 -22.24
N GLU A 373 -1.97 -1.14 -22.75
CA GLU A 373 -1.46 -2.51 -22.83
C GLU A 373 -1.38 -3.16 -21.44
N PRO A 374 -1.97 -4.36 -21.23
CA PRO A 374 -1.92 -5.04 -19.95
C PRO A 374 -0.53 -5.58 -19.66
N CYS A 375 -0.08 -5.44 -18.42
CA CYS A 375 1.23 -5.88 -17.95
C CYS A 375 1.11 -6.63 -16.61
N GLY A 376 2.15 -7.39 -16.25
CA GLY A 376 2.18 -8.17 -15.01
C GLY A 376 1.32 -9.42 -15.08
N GLY A 377 0.69 -9.81 -13.96
CA GLY A 377 -0.23 -10.96 -13.94
C GLY A 377 -1.53 -10.70 -14.72
N GLU A 378 -1.94 -11.64 -15.59
CA GLU A 378 -3.09 -11.48 -16.50
C GLU A 378 -4.48 -11.55 -15.83
N HIS A 379 -4.57 -12.16 -14.65
CA HIS A 379 -5.81 -12.39 -13.91
C HIS A 379 -5.60 -12.01 -12.44
N PHE A 380 -5.73 -10.72 -12.15
CA PHE A 380 -5.35 -10.13 -10.88
C PHE A 380 -6.54 -9.88 -9.96
N THR A 381 -6.47 -10.42 -8.75
CA THR A 381 -7.58 -10.40 -7.77
C THR A 381 -7.96 -8.99 -7.34
N TRP A 382 -6.99 -8.12 -7.01
CA TRP A 382 -7.34 -6.74 -6.66
C TRP A 382 -8.00 -6.02 -7.83
N THR A 383 -7.68 -6.37 -9.08
CA THR A 383 -8.17 -5.62 -10.25
C THR A 383 -9.65 -5.91 -10.40
N ALA A 384 -10.01 -7.20 -10.30
CA ALA A 384 -11.40 -7.60 -10.22
C ALA A 384 -12.13 -6.95 -9.03
N ALA A 385 -11.50 -6.90 -7.86
CA ALA A 385 -12.10 -6.29 -6.67
C ALA A 385 -12.39 -4.79 -6.86
N MET A 386 -11.44 -4.02 -7.38
CA MET A 386 -11.62 -2.57 -7.59
C MET A 386 -12.66 -2.28 -8.67
N VAL A 387 -12.77 -3.11 -9.71
CA VAL A 387 -13.86 -3.00 -10.70
C VAL A 387 -15.23 -3.19 -10.05
N ILE A 388 -15.36 -4.17 -9.15
CA ILE A 388 -16.60 -4.37 -8.39
C ILE A 388 -16.91 -3.15 -7.53
N GLU A 389 -15.90 -2.56 -6.87
CA GLU A 389 -16.07 -1.35 -6.07
C GLU A 389 -16.55 -0.15 -6.91
N PHE A 390 -15.92 0.12 -8.06
CA PHE A 390 -16.34 1.19 -8.97
C PHE A 390 -17.80 1.00 -9.40
N LEU A 391 -18.15 -0.17 -9.93
CA LEU A 391 -19.50 -0.46 -10.42
C LEU A 391 -20.58 -0.49 -9.32
N SER A 392 -20.19 -0.76 -8.07
CA SER A 392 -21.11 -0.78 -6.93
C SER A 392 -21.33 0.62 -6.33
N SER A 393 -20.34 1.51 -6.46
CA SER A 393 -20.43 2.90 -6.01
C SER A 393 -21.39 3.70 -6.88
N THR A 394 -21.37 3.49 -8.21
CA THR A 394 -22.28 4.15 -9.17
C THR A 394 -23.76 3.84 -8.88
N LYS A 395 -24.08 2.64 -8.40
CA LYS A 395 -25.47 2.22 -8.09
C LYS A 395 -26.05 2.86 -6.83
N SER A 396 -25.22 3.47 -5.98
CA SER A 396 -25.68 4.15 -4.76
C SER A 396 -26.04 5.62 -5.00
N ALA A 397 -25.69 6.18 -6.16
CA ALA A 397 -25.96 7.56 -6.57
C ALA A 397 -27.19 7.72 -7.48
N THR A 398 -27.83 6.61 -7.88
CA THR A 398 -29.08 6.54 -8.66
C THR A 398 -30.19 5.92 -7.84
#